data_AF-A0A351GFT7-F1
#
_entry.id   AF-A0A351GFT7-F1
#
_cell.length_a   1.000
_cell.length_b   1.000
_cell.length_c   1.000
_cell.angle_alpha   90.00
_cell.angle_beta   90.00
_cell.angle_gamma   90.00
#
_symmetry.space_group_name_H-M   'P 1'
#
loop_
_entity.id
_entity.type
_entity.pdbx_description
1 polymer ?
#
loop_
_entity_poly.entity_id
_entity_poly.type
_entity_poly.pdbx_seq_one_letter_code
_entity_poly.pdbx_strand_id
1 'polypeptide(L)' 'MKPLNRKPRLTYYCDKNRHLVCTPYSRENLDKMADRLGIGRHWFHKHHYDIPARRIGEIMNKCTIVSSKDIVRIIRNEYE' A
#
# COMPACT_ATOMS: atom_id res chain seq x y z
N MET A 1 -22.45 -22.17 12.55
CA MET A 1 -21.50 -21.79 11.48
C MET A 1 -21.01 -20.38 11.75
N LYS A 2 -19.69 -20.18 11.93
CA LYS A 2 -19.10 -18.83 12.06
C LYS A 2 -19.05 -18.19 10.66
N PRO A 3 -19.42 -16.92 10.48
CA PRO A 3 -19.29 -16.28 9.17
C PRO A 3 -17.82 -16.29 8.73
N LEU A 4 -17.57 -16.77 7.51
CA LEU A 4 -16.26 -16.64 6.86
C LEU A 4 -15.97 -15.15 6.74
N ASN A 5 -15.12 -14.64 7.63
CA ASN A 5 -14.74 -13.24 7.71
C ASN A 5 -13.93 -12.88 6.45
N ARG A 6 -14.61 -12.52 5.35
CA ARG A 6 -13.99 -12.14 4.09
C ARG A 6 -13.28 -10.81 4.30
N LYS A 7 -11.99 -10.85 4.64
CA LYS A 7 -11.14 -9.64 4.69
C LYS A 7 -11.24 -8.92 3.33
N PRO A 8 -11.36 -7.59 3.30
CA PRO A 8 -11.42 -6.84 2.05
C PRO A 8 -10.20 -7.16 1.17
N ARG A 9 -10.43 -7.34 -0.13
CA ARG A 9 -9.33 -7.42 -1.11
C ARG A 9 -8.70 -6.03 -1.16
N LEU A 10 -7.40 -5.98 -0.85
CA LEU A 10 -6.62 -4.75 -0.94
C LEU A 10 -5.92 -4.72 -2.29
N THR A 11 -5.98 -3.58 -2.98
CA THR A 11 -5.18 -3.33 -4.18
C THR A 11 -3.99 -2.46 -3.79
N TYR A 12 -2.79 -2.82 -4.25
CA TYR A 12 -1.55 -2.14 -3.88
C TYR A 12 -1.10 -1.23 -5.01
N TYR A 13 -0.69 -0.02 -4.66
CA TYR A 13 -0.22 0.99 -5.58
C TYR A 13 1.12 1.52 -5.11
N CYS A 14 2.03 1.77 -6.06
CA CYS A 14 3.31 2.38 -5.75
C CYS A 14 3.76 3.34 -6.85
N ASP A 15 4.77 4.14 -6.55
CA ASP A 15 5.45 4.96 -7.56
C ASP A 15 6.96 4.69 -7.59
N LYS A 16 7.65 5.31 -8.54
CA LYS A 16 9.12 5.19 -8.68
C LYS A 16 9.90 5.86 -7.54
N ASN A 17 9.24 6.67 -6.72
CA ASN A 17 9.82 7.34 -5.56
C ASN A 17 9.71 6.49 -4.28
N ARG A 18 9.27 5.23 -4.41
CA ARG A 18 9.11 4.23 -3.33
C ARG A 18 7.92 4.49 -2.42
N HIS A 19 6.99 5.38 -2.76
CA HIS A 19 5.76 5.51 -2.00
C HIS A 19 4.87 4.30 -2.26
N LEU A 20 4.32 3.72 -1.20
CA LEU A 20 3.46 2.54 -1.24
C LEU A 20 2.18 2.78 -0.44
N VAL A 21 1.04 2.57 -1.10
CA VAL A 21 -0.31 2.74 -0.54
C VAL A 21 -1.24 1.62 -1.02
N CYS A 22 -2.44 1.55 -0.44
CA CYS A 22 -3.47 0.61 -0.88
C CYS A 22 -4.86 1.25 -0.91
N THR A 23 -5.77 0.63 -1.67
CA THR A 23 -7.20 0.88 -1.57
C THR A 23 -7.93 -0.33 -0.95
N PRO A 24 -8.98 -0.13 -0.13
CA PRO A 24 -9.43 1.16 0.41
C PRO A 24 -8.37 1.78 1.33
N TYR A 25 -8.16 3.09 1.22
CA TYR A 25 -7.12 3.78 2.01
C TYR A 25 -7.58 3.92 3.47
N SER A 26 -6.82 3.32 4.38
CA SER A 26 -6.95 3.51 5.82
C SER A 26 -5.67 3.11 6.51
N ARG A 27 -5.42 3.61 7.72
CA ARG A 27 -4.23 3.21 8.48
C ARG A 27 -4.17 1.70 8.73
N GLU A 28 -5.32 1.09 9.04
CA GLU A 28 -5.42 -0.35 9.27
C GLU A 28 -5.10 -1.15 8.00
N ASN A 29 -5.55 -0.70 6.83
CA ASN A 29 -5.26 -1.37 5.57
C ASN A 29 -3.81 -1.18 5.12
N LEU A 30 -3.20 -0.02 5.39
CA LEU A 30 -1.77 0.20 5.17
C LEU A 30 -0.92 -0.76 6.01
N ASP A 31 -1.24 -0.91 7.30
CA ASP A 31 -0.52 -1.84 8.18
C ASP A 31 -0.71 -3.29 7.68
N LYS A 32 -1.93 -3.70 7.29
CA LYS A 32 -2.19 -5.03 6.68
C LYS A 32 -1.44 -5.25 5.38
N MET A 33 -1.33 -4.22 4.53
CA MET A 33 -0.56 -4.28 3.29
C MET A 33 0.93 -4.46 3.60
N ALA A 34 1.47 -3.67 4.53
CA ALA A 34 2.87 -3.77 4.94
C ALA A 34 3.18 -5.17 5.50
N ASP A 35 2.33 -5.72 6.37
CA ASP A 35 2.48 -7.06 6.92
C ASP A 35 2.49 -8.13 5.81
N ARG A 36 1.58 -8.05 4.84
CA ARG A 36 1.50 -9.01 3.71
C ARG A 36 2.71 -8.93 2.77
N LEU A 37 3.31 -7.75 2.65
CA LEU A 37 4.50 -7.53 1.83
C LEU A 37 5.81 -7.73 2.61
N GLY A 38 5.72 -7.98 3.93
CA GLY A 38 6.88 -8.08 4.81
C GLY A 38 7.66 -6.77 4.93
N ILE A 39 6.97 -5.63 4.94
CA ILE A 39 7.56 -4.30 5.14
C ILE A 39 7.40 -3.92 6.62
N GLY A 40 8.50 -3.59 7.28
CA GLY A 40 8.47 -3.23 8.71
C GLY A 40 7.78 -1.90 8.98
N ARG A 41 7.15 -1.76 10.16
CA ARG A 41 6.43 -0.55 10.61
C ARG A 41 7.28 0.73 10.60
N HIS A 42 8.60 0.62 10.72
CA HIS A 42 9.53 1.76 10.69
C HIS A 42 9.62 2.44 9.32
N TRP A 43 9.13 1.79 8.25
CA TRP A 43 9.01 2.39 6.92
C TRP A 43 7.72 3.20 6.74
N PHE A 44 6.84 3.27 7.74
CA PHE A 44 5.67 4.13 7.66
C PHE A 44 6.07 5.61 7.77
N HIS A 45 5.72 6.40 6.76
CA HIS A 45 5.94 7.83 6.72
C HIS A 45 4.62 8.59 6.55
N LYS A 46 4.10 9.14 7.66
CA LYS A 46 2.88 9.99 7.78
C LYS A 46 1.58 9.36 7.26
N HIS A 47 1.51 9.06 5.96
CA HIS A 47 0.32 8.65 5.20
C HIS A 47 0.60 7.50 4.22
N HIS A 48 1.83 7.02 4.10
CA HIS A 48 2.20 5.90 3.23
C HIS A 48 3.31 5.07 3.87
N TYR A 49 3.60 3.92 3.28
CA TYR A 49 4.83 3.19 3.55
C TYR A 49 5.86 3.51 2.47
N ASP A 50 7.14 3.50 2.85
CA ASP A 50 8.24 3.52 1.90
C ASP A 50 8.68 2.08 1.57
N ILE A 51 8.93 1.81 0.29
CA ILE A 51 9.54 0.56 -0.14
C ILE A 51 11.04 0.62 0.19
N PRO A 52 11.61 -0.39 0.88
CA PRO A 52 13.05 -0.48 1.09
C PRO A 52 13.79 -0.50 -0.25
N ALA A 53 14.83 0.32 -0.41
CA ALA A 53 15.54 0.46 -1.69
C ALA A 53 16.04 -0.88 -2.28
N ARG A 54 16.48 -1.80 -1.41
CA ARG A 54 16.94 -3.14 -1.80
C ARG A 54 15.83 -4.09 -2.26
N ARG A 55 14.56 -3.75 -2.03
CA ARG A 55 13.37 -4.58 -2.37
C ARG A 55 12.43 -3.90 -3.37
N ILE A 56 12.85 -2.79 -3.98
CA ILE A 56 12.02 -2.01 -4.91
C ILE A 56 11.45 -2.87 -6.05
N GLY A 57 12.28 -3.65 -6.74
CA GLY A 57 11.82 -4.50 -7.86
C GLY A 57 10.81 -5.59 -7.42
N GLU A 58 11.08 -6.26 -6.30
CA GLU A 58 10.20 -7.30 -5.74
C GLU A 58 8.81 -6.73 -5.40
N ILE A 59 8.77 -5.58 -4.73
CA ILE A 59 7.51 -4.98 -4.26
C ILE A 59 6.76 -4.30 -5.40
N MET A 60 7.45 -3.58 -6.30
CA MET A 60 6.82 -2.95 -7.46
C MET A 60 6.13 -3.97 -8.36
N ASN A 61 6.69 -5.18 -8.52
CA ASN A 61 6.05 -6.27 -9.28
C ASN A 61 4.75 -6.78 -8.66
N LYS A 62 4.48 -6.48 -7.37
CA LYS A 62 3.24 -6.84 -6.66
C LYS A 62 2.21 -5.69 -6.63
N CYS A 63 2.56 -4.53 -7.19
CA CYS A 63 1.77 -3.32 -7.11
C CYS A 63 1.44 -2.78 -8.50
N THR A 64 0.36 -2.03 -8.60
CA THR A 64 0.11 -1.16 -9.76
C THR A 64 1.01 0.08 -9.65
N ILE A 65 1.84 0.33 -10.67
CA ILE A 65 2.69 1.52 -10.69
C ILE A 65 1.87 2.71 -11.17
N VAL A 66 1.81 3.77 -10.36
CA VAL A 66 1.06 4.99 -10.63
C VAL A 66 1.95 6.22 -10.47
N SER A 67 1.42 7.41 -10.81
CA SER A 67 2.14 8.66 -10.58
C SER A 67 2.11 9.04 -9.09
N SER A 68 3.07 9.85 -8.63
CA SER A 68 3.01 10.40 -7.25
C SER A 68 1.76 11.25 -7.01
N LYS A 69 1.19 11.88 -8.05
CA LYS A 69 -0.09 12.59 -7.97
C LYS A 69 -1.25 11.63 -7.64
N ASP A 70 -1.24 10.44 -8.23
CA ASP A 70 -2.23 9.41 -7.95
C ASP A 70 -2.06 8.81 -6.55
N ILE A 71 -0.84 8.67 -6.05
CA ILE A 71 -0.60 8.30 -4.63
C ILE A 71 -1.32 9.29 -3.70
N VAL A 72 -1.21 10.59 -3.96
CA VAL A 72 -1.90 11.63 -3.17
C VAL A 72 -3.41 11.50 -3.30
N ARG A 73 -3.94 11.24 -4.50
CA ARG A 73 -5.38 11.00 -4.71
C ARG A 73 -5.87 9.78 -3.94
N ILE A 74 -5.12 8.68 -3.92
CA ILE A 74 -5.46 7.48 -3.14
C ILE A 74 -5.51 7.81 -1.64
N ILE A 75 -4.52 8.52 -1.12
CA ILE A 75 -4.47 8.97 0.29
C ILE A 75 -5.69 9.83 0.65
N ARG A 76 -6.19 10.62 -0.31
CA ARG A 76 -7.38 11.48 -0.15
C ARG A 76 -8.71 10.75 -0.43
N ASN A 77 -8.68 9.48 -0.82
CA ASN A 77 -9.85 8.73 -1.32
C ASN A 77 -10.52 9.38 -2.56
N GLU A 78 -9.72 10.00 -3.44
CA GLU A 78 -10.11 10.67 -4.69
C GLU A 78 -9.66 9.90 -5.95
N TYR A 79 -9.32 8.62 -5.78
CA TYR A 79 -8.78 7.76 -6.84
C TYR A 79 -9.81 6.69 -7.22
N GLU A 80 -10.16 6.64 -8.51
CA GLU A 80 -11.18 5.75 -9.11
C GLU A 80 -10.53 4.50 -9.70
#